data_AF-A0A3C2EGH2-F1
#
_entry.id   AF-A0A3C2EGH2-F1
#
_cell.length_a   1.000
_cell.length_b   1.000
_cell.length_c   1.000
_cell.angle_alpha   90.00
_cell.angle_beta   90.00
_cell.angle_gamma   90.00
#
_symmetry.space_group_name_H-M   'P 1'
#
loop_
_entity.id
_entity.type
_entity.pdbx_description
1 polymer ?
#
loop_
_entity_poly.entity_id
_entity_poly.type
_entity_poly.pdbx_seq_one_letter_code
_entity_poly.pdbx_strand_id
1 'polypeptide(L)'
;MLNGEIKKHFVNASFSGGIVYIPHGDIIFKVNAGKTFRVPSVYELAAYGLHRHEGRFEKGNQDISPEQGYQLDLVGDFKWKTGFLAISPFFSWYSNYLYLNPTPVLRPEGQVYEYK
;
A
#
# COMPACT_ATOMS: atom_id res chain seq x y z
N MET A 1 -13.62 13.26 15.91
CA MET A 1 -14.90 12.52 16.09
C MET A 1 -15.14 11.75 14.80
N LEU A 2 -15.85 10.61 14.83
CA LEU A 2 -16.16 9.83 13.63
C LEU A 2 -17.58 10.18 13.16
N ASN A 3 -17.81 10.25 11.85
CA ASN A 3 -19.09 10.60 11.25
C ASN A 3 -19.91 9.34 10.88
N GLY A 4 -21.09 9.22 11.50
CA GLY A 4 -22.20 8.37 11.06
C GLY A 4 -22.01 6.86 11.19
N GLU A 5 -23.08 6.12 10.91
CA GLU A 5 -23.03 4.67 10.72
C GLU A 5 -22.48 4.36 9.32
N ILE A 6 -21.43 3.53 9.24
CA ILE A 6 -20.84 3.11 7.97
C ILE A 6 -21.14 1.64 7.73
N LYS A 7 -21.81 1.36 6.62
CA LYS A 7 -22.05 0.00 6.13
C LYS A 7 -21.51 -0.13 4.71
N LYS A 8 -20.27 -0.63 4.58
CA LYS A 8 -19.62 -0.91 3.30
C LYS A 8 -19.19 -2.37 3.19
N HIS A 9 -19.37 -2.94 2.01
CA HIS A 9 -18.88 -4.26 1.65
C HIS A 9 -17.81 -4.11 0.57
N PHE A 10 -16.66 -4.76 0.77
CA PHE A 10 -15.56 -4.75 -0.17
C PHE A 10 -15.24 -6.19 -0.56
N VAL A 11 -15.21 -6.47 -1.87
CA VAL A 11 -14.82 -7.77 -2.41
C VAL A 11 -13.52 -7.59 -3.17
N ASN A 12 -12.48 -8.30 -2.77
CA ASN A 12 -11.18 -8.30 -3.44
C ASN A 12 -10.51 -9.67 -3.31
N ALA A 13 -9.55 -9.91 -4.19
CA ALA A 13 -8.72 -11.11 -4.19
C ALA A 13 -7.23 -10.75 -4.16
N SER A 14 -6.49 -11.54 -3.39
CA SER A 14 -5.03 -11.53 -3.32
C SER A 14 -4.49 -12.83 -3.87
N PHE A 15 -3.33 -12.78 -4.52
CA PHE A 15 -2.64 -13.97 -5.01
C PHE A 15 -1.14 -13.75 -4.97
N SER A 16 -0.38 -14.84 -4.91
CA SER A 16 1.06 -14.82 -5.07
C SER A 16 1.53 -16.07 -5.78
N GLY A 17 2.65 -15.95 -6.47
CA GLY A 17 3.29 -17.04 -7.17
C GLY A 17 4.76 -16.74 -7.37
N GLY A 18 5.57 -17.79 -7.48
CA GLY A 18 7.00 -17.63 -7.70
C GLY A 18 7.61 -18.82 -8.41
N ILE A 19 8.73 -18.57 -9.05
CA ILE A 19 9.53 -19.56 -9.79
C ILE A 19 10.95 -19.50 -9.25
N VAL A 20 11.53 -20.67 -9.00
CA VAL A 20 12.95 -20.83 -8.69
C VAL A 20 13.60 -21.62 -9.81
N TYR A 21 14.68 -21.08 -10.34
CA TYR A 21 15.47 -21.68 -11.40
C TYR A 21 16.93 -21.81 -10.97
N ILE A 22 17.46 -23.04 -11.02
CA ILE A 22 18.82 -23.37 -10.59
C ILE A 22 19.54 -24.00 -11.79
N PRO A 23 20.15 -23.19 -12.69
CA PRO A 23 20.83 -23.71 -13.87
C PRO A 23 22.09 -24.50 -13.52
N HIS A 24 22.83 -24.04 -12.51
CA HIS A 24 24.00 -24.70 -11.94
C HIS A 24 23.89 -24.59 -10.41
N GLY A 25 24.39 -25.56 -9.65
CA GLY A 25 24.25 -25.59 -8.19
C GLY A 25 24.79 -24.36 -7.45
N ASP A 26 25.59 -23.55 -8.13
CA ASP A 26 26.19 -22.32 -7.61
C ASP A 26 25.43 -21.03 -8.01
N ILE A 27 24.39 -21.12 -8.84
CA ILE A 27 23.60 -19.96 -9.30
C ILE A 27 22.11 -20.24 -9.07
N ILE A 28 21.43 -19.34 -8.37
CA ILE A 28 19.98 -19.43 -8.12
C ILE A 28 19.32 -18.15 -8.61
N PHE A 29 18.31 -18.30 -9.46
CA PHE A 29 17.40 -17.22 -9.82
C PHE A 29 16.04 -17.48 -9.21
N LYS A 30 15.44 -16.46 -8.59
CA LYS A 30 14.07 -16.51 -8.09
C LYS A 30 13.30 -15.32 -8.63
N VAL A 31 12.06 -15.56 -9.02
CA VAL A 31 11.11 -14.52 -9.40
C VAL A 31 9.88 -14.75 -8.55
N ASN A 32 9.42 -13.74 -7.84
CA ASN A 32 8.16 -13.77 -7.09
C ASN A 32 7.29 -12.62 -7.55
N ALA A 33 6.01 -12.89 -7.75
CA ALA A 33 5.02 -11.88 -8.07
C ALA A 33 3.79 -12.06 -7.19
N GLY A 34 3.18 -10.95 -6.80
CA GLY A 34 1.99 -10.98 -5.96
C GLY A 34 1.08 -9.79 -6.19
N LYS A 35 -0.21 -10.02 -5.92
CA LYS A 35 -1.23 -9.00 -5.79
C LYS A 35 -1.80 -9.04 -4.39
N THR A 36 -1.87 -7.88 -3.76
CA THR A 36 -2.47 -7.66 -2.44
C THR A 36 -3.52 -6.55 -2.52
N PHE A 37 -4.34 -6.42 -1.49
CA PHE A 37 -5.22 -5.28 -1.33
C PHE A 37 -5.34 -4.90 0.14
N ARG A 38 -5.65 -3.63 0.40
CA ARG A 38 -5.93 -3.10 1.73
C ARG A 38 -7.29 -2.44 1.76
N VAL A 39 -8.13 -2.90 2.68
CA VAL A 39 -9.44 -2.28 2.93
C VAL A 39 -9.23 -0.94 3.65
N PRO A 40 -9.99 0.12 3.28
CA PRO A 40 -9.92 1.40 3.99
C PRO A 40 -10.29 1.22 5.46
N SER A 41 -9.52 1.85 6.34
CA SER A 41 -9.78 1.86 7.77
C SER A 41 -11.03 2.68 8.11
N VAL A 42 -11.59 2.43 9.30
CA VAL A 42 -12.73 3.21 9.81
C VAL A 42 -12.38 4.70 9.88
N TYR A 43 -11.13 5.04 10.19
CA TYR A 43 -10.70 6.43 10.24
C TYR A 43 -10.69 7.09 8.85
N GLU A 44 -10.13 6.42 7.84
CA GLU A 44 -10.14 6.89 6.44
C GLU A 44 -11.56 7.10 5.90
N LEU A 45 -12.53 6.30 6.37
CA LEU A 45 -13.94 6.42 5.96
C LEU A 45 -14.73 7.45 6.77
N ALA A 46 -14.48 7.57 8.08
CA ALA A 46 -15.35 8.29 9.01
C ALA A 46 -14.72 9.52 9.67
N ALA A 47 -13.43 9.82 9.46
CA ALA A 47 -12.78 10.93 10.13
C ALA A 47 -13.59 12.24 9.94
N TYR A 48 -13.83 12.95 11.02
CA TYR A 48 -14.40 14.29 10.94
C TYR A 48 -13.97 15.10 12.15
N GLY A 49 -12.83 15.77 12.02
CA GLY A 49 -12.38 16.66 13.07
C GLY A 49 -10.96 17.17 12.90
N LEU A 50 -10.59 18.03 13.85
CA LEU A 50 -9.25 18.58 13.96
C LEU A 50 -8.26 17.52 14.44
N HIS A 51 -7.26 17.22 13.61
CA HIS A 51 -6.07 16.51 14.02
C HIS A 51 -5.08 17.50 14.66
N ARG A 52 -5.16 17.60 16.00
CA ARG A 52 -4.50 18.67 16.77
C ARG A 52 -2.98 18.70 16.64
N HIS A 53 -2.33 17.54 16.52
CA HIS A 53 -0.87 17.46 16.43
C HIS A 53 -0.32 18.02 15.11
N GLU A 54 -1.11 17.99 14.03
CA GLU A 54 -0.69 18.41 12.70
C GLU A 54 -1.40 19.67 12.21
N GLY A 55 -2.24 20.28 13.08
CA GLY A 55 -2.90 21.55 12.80
C GLY A 55 -3.83 21.52 11.59
N ARG A 56 -4.39 20.35 11.24
CA ARG A 56 -5.24 20.17 10.06
C ARG A 56 -6.58 19.54 10.39
N PHE A 57 -7.61 19.90 9.64
CA PHE A 57 -8.91 19.26 9.76
C PHE A 57 -8.97 18.05 8.81
N GLU A 58 -9.17 16.86 9.36
CA GLU A 58 -9.25 15.62 8.60
C GLU A 58 -10.71 15.20 8.37
N LYS A 59 -11.02 14.93 7.10
CA LYS A 59 -12.31 14.49 6.61
C LYS A 59 -12.14 13.13 5.93
N GLY A 60 -12.81 12.13 6.49
CA GLY A 60 -12.97 10.81 5.92
C GLY A 60 -13.84 10.86 4.67
N ASN A 61 -13.67 9.86 3.82
CA ASN A 61 -14.42 9.75 2.58
C ASN A 61 -15.03 8.36 2.50
N GLN A 62 -16.36 8.30 2.58
CA GLN A 62 -17.08 7.04 2.55
C GLN A 62 -17.10 6.40 1.15
N ASP A 63 -16.71 7.11 0.09
CA ASP A 63 -16.76 6.62 -1.29
C ASP A 63 -15.46 5.96 -1.76
N ILE A 64 -14.37 6.01 -0.96
CA ILE A 64 -13.07 5.42 -1.33
C ILE A 64 -13.14 3.89 -1.47
N SER A 65 -12.37 3.40 -2.44
CA SER A 65 -12.24 1.97 -2.74
C SER A 65 -10.97 1.39 -2.13
N PRO A 66 -10.86 0.07 -1.94
CA PRO A 66 -9.67 -0.56 -1.41
C PRO A 66 -8.45 -0.35 -2.32
N GLU A 67 -7.34 -0.02 -1.69
CA GLU A 67 -6.02 0.07 -2.32
C GLU A 67 -5.58 -1.31 -2.81
N GLN A 68 -4.94 -1.37 -3.99
CA GLN A 68 -4.40 -2.61 -4.55
C GLN A 68 -2.88 -2.48 -4.67
N GLY A 69 -2.15 -3.50 -4.24
CA GLY A 69 -0.70 -3.59 -4.38
C GLY A 69 -0.30 -4.70 -5.35
N TYR A 70 0.67 -4.41 -6.20
CA TYR A 70 1.32 -5.36 -7.09
C TYR A 70 2.81 -5.34 -6.79
N GLN A 71 3.39 -6.52 -6.58
CA GLN A 71 4.79 -6.66 -6.21
C GLN A 71 5.47 -7.66 -7.14
N LEU A 72 6.69 -7.35 -7.53
CA LEU A 72 7.58 -8.21 -8.31
C LEU A 72 8.97 -8.15 -7.69
N ASP A 73 9.46 -9.31 -7.26
CA ASP A 73 10.80 -9.48 -6.70
C ASP A 73 11.61 -10.38 -7.61
N LEU A 74 12.83 -9.94 -7.94
CA LEU A 74 13.82 -10.77 -8.61
C LEU A 74 14.95 -11.02 -7.63
N VAL A 75 15.48 -12.24 -7.60
CA VAL A 75 16.63 -12.62 -6.77
C VAL A 75 17.62 -13.36 -7.65
N GLY A 76 18.89 -12.96 -7.58
CA GLY A 76 20.02 -13.66 -8.17
C GLY A 76 21.07 -13.93 -7.10
N ASP A 77 21.23 -15.20 -6.72
CA ASP A 77 22.28 -15.67 -5.82
C ASP A 77 23.38 -16.31 -6.66
N PHE A 78 24.61 -15.83 -6.54
CA PHE A 78 25.79 -16.33 -7.24
C PHE A 78 26.85 -16.74 -6.22
N LYS A 79 27.31 -17.98 -6.29
CA LYS A 79 28.39 -18.53 -5.47
C LYS A 79 29.57 -18.91 -6.33
N TRP A 80 30.76 -18.74 -5.79
CA TRP A 80 32.00 -19.27 -6.36
C TRP A 80 32.90 -19.70 -5.21
N LYS A 81 34.01 -20.38 -5.51
CA LYS A 81 34.85 -21.06 -4.50
C LYS A 81 35.32 -20.18 -3.34
N THR A 82 35.44 -18.87 -3.56
CA THR A 82 36.01 -17.90 -2.60
C THR A 82 35.01 -16.83 -2.16
N GLY A 83 33.75 -16.87 -2.60
CA GLY A 83 32.79 -15.81 -2.27
C GLY A 83 31.39 -16.04 -2.78
N PHE A 84 30.51 -15.08 -2.47
CA PHE A 84 29.14 -15.06 -2.95
C PHE A 84 28.69 -13.61 -3.22
N LEU A 85 27.69 -13.46 -4.08
CA LEU A 85 26.99 -12.21 -4.34
C LEU A 85 25.49 -12.51 -4.44
N ALA A 86 24.67 -11.74 -3.74
CA ALA A 86 23.23 -11.81 -3.84
C ALA A 86 22.68 -10.44 -4.25
N ILE A 87 21.83 -10.42 -5.27
CA ILE A 87 21.19 -9.21 -5.78
C ILE A 87 19.69 -9.44 -5.81
N SER A 88 18.92 -8.54 -5.18
CA SER A 88 17.48 -8.71 -5.04
C SER A 88 16.71 -7.41 -5.33
N PRO A 89 16.60 -6.97 -6.58
CA PRO A 89 15.78 -5.80 -6.89
C PRO A 89 14.30 -6.14 -6.73
N PHE A 90 13.52 -5.16 -6.31
CA PHE A 90 12.07 -5.27 -6.17
C PHE A 90 11.38 -4.12 -6.90
N PHE A 91 10.15 -4.37 -7.32
CA PHE A 91 9.27 -3.39 -7.90
C PHE A 91 7.88 -3.51 -7.27
N SER A 92 7.37 -2.39 -6.78
CA SER A 92 6.06 -2.31 -6.12
C SER A 92 5.23 -1.21 -6.76
N TRP A 93 4.01 -1.55 -7.18
CA TRP A 93 3.05 -0.60 -7.74
C TRP A 93 1.74 -0.67 -6.98
N TYR A 94 1.26 0.47 -6.53
CA TYR A 94 0.00 0.59 -5.80
C TYR A 94 -0.99 1.40 -6.63
N SER A 95 -2.19 0.86 -6.83
CA SER A 95 -3.32 1.59 -7.41
C SER A 95 -4.36 1.92 -6.34
N ASN A 96 -5.06 3.05 -6.52
CA ASN A 96 -5.96 3.61 -5.50
C ASN A 96 -5.26 3.76 -4.14
N TYR A 97 -4.04 4.29 -4.14
CA TYR A 97 -3.31 4.58 -2.92
C TYR A 97 -4.11 5.58 -2.10
N LEU A 98 -4.42 5.24 -0.85
CA LEU A 98 -5.26 6.07 0.00
C LEU A 98 -4.40 7.09 0.74
N TYR A 99 -4.67 8.38 0.54
CA TYR A 99 -3.90 9.45 1.16
C TYR A 99 -4.75 10.66 1.54
N LEU A 100 -4.23 11.47 2.46
CA LEU A 100 -4.83 12.74 2.83
C LEU A 100 -4.52 13.78 1.75
N ASN A 101 -5.53 14.12 0.95
CA ASN A 101 -5.40 15.14 -0.08
C ASN A 101 -5.80 16.52 0.48
N PRO A 102 -4.91 17.53 0.47
CA PRO A 102 -5.28 18.88 0.86
C PRO A 102 -6.33 19.44 -0.09
N THR A 103 -7.31 20.14 0.48
CA THR A 103 -8.38 20.83 -0.27
C THR A 103 -8.18 22.34 -0.19
N PRO A 104 -8.78 23.12 -1.10
CA PRO A 104 -8.77 24.58 -1.00
C PRO A 104 -9.67 25.11 0.12
N VAL A 105 -10.41 24.24 0.83
CA VAL A 105 -11.31 24.64 1.91
C VAL A 105 -10.51 24.88 3.18
N LEU A 106 -10.60 26.10 3.69
CA LEU A 106 -10.06 26.48 5.00
C LEU A 106 -11.22 26.56 6.01
N ARG A 107 -11.04 25.92 7.16
CA ARG A 107 -11.94 26.05 8.31
C ARG A 107 -11.25 26.82 9.43
N PRO A 108 -12.00 27.38 10.40
CA PRO A 108 -11.41 28.06 11.57
C PRO A 108 -10.38 27.19 12.31
N GLU A 109 -10.57 25.87 12.30
CA GLU A 109 -9.71 24.89 12.96
C GLU A 109 -8.46 24.52 12.14
N GLY A 110 -8.39 24.83 10.83
CA GLY A 110 -7.25 24.51 9.96
C GLY A 110 -7.65 24.18 8.51
N GLN A 111 -6.65 23.94 7.66
CA GLN A 111 -6.87 23.51 6.27
C GLN A 111 -7.53 22.12 6.26
N VAL A 112 -8.51 21.92 5.38
CA VAL A 112 -9.22 20.65 5.26
C VAL A 112 -8.45 19.69 4.36
N TYR A 113 -8.17 18.51 4.90
CA TYR A 113 -7.62 17.36 4.19
C TYR A 113 -8.71 16.30 4.08
N GLU A 114 -8.91 15.79 2.88
CA GLU A 114 -9.91 14.76 2.60
C GLU A 114 -9.23 13.51 2.06
N TYR A 115 -9.62 12.34 2.57
CA TYR A 115 -9.10 11.07 2.06
C TYR A 115 -9.54 10.83 0.62
N LYS A 116 -8.59 10.45 -0.22
CA LYS A 116 -8.79 10.02 -1.61
C LYS A 116 -8.10 8.71 -1.86
#